data_AF-A0AAU5LCD4-F1
#
_entry.id   AF-A0AAU5LCD4-F1
#
_cell.length_a   1.000
_cell.length_b   1.000
_cell.length_c   1.000
_cell.angle_alpha   90.00
_cell.angle_beta   90.00
_cell.angle_gamma   90.00
#
_symmetry.space_group_name_H-M   'P 1'
#
loop_
_entity.id
_entity.type
_entity.pdbx_description
1 polymer ?
#
loop_
_entity_poly.entity_id
_entity_poly.type
_entity_poly.pdbx_seq_one_letter_code
_entity_poly.pdbx_strand_id
1 'polypeptide(L)'
;MAGLALLVVDAANVVGSRPDGWWRDRAGAAARLVESLRQGVGEPYDITVVLEGAARKGVPPGDEAGLRVVHAANSGDDTIVDVVASAREADAHREILVITADRELRRRVEEFDARTTGPSWLRERLDGTTPSA
;
A
#
# COMPACT_ATOMS: atom_id res chain seq x y z
N MET A 1 -22.12 11.64 0.61
CA MET A 1 -21.66 10.24 0.47
C MET A 1 -20.18 10.26 0.77
N ALA A 2 -19.74 9.73 1.90
CA ALA A 2 -18.30 9.59 2.15
C ALA A 2 -17.75 8.59 1.12
N GLY A 3 -16.69 8.96 0.40
CA GLY A 3 -15.99 8.04 -0.51
C GLY A 3 -15.39 6.87 0.25
N LEU A 4 -14.96 5.81 -0.46
CA LEU A 4 -14.23 4.71 0.16
C LEU A 4 -12.96 5.23 0.86
N ALA A 5 -12.65 4.67 2.03
CA ALA A 5 -11.38 4.92 2.70
C ALA A 5 -10.21 4.57 1.76
N LEU A 6 -9.15 5.37 1.82
CA LEU A 6 -7.94 5.15 1.04
C LEU A 6 -6.98 4.24 1.81
N LEU A 7 -6.60 3.13 1.19
CA LEU A 7 -5.56 2.23 1.68
C LEU A 7 -4.28 2.45 0.87
N VAL A 8 -3.24 3.01 1.47
CA VAL A 8 -1.93 3.20 0.82
C VAL A 8 -0.99 2.08 1.26
N VAL A 9 -0.43 1.35 0.30
CA VAL A 9 0.38 0.15 0.56
C VAL A 9 1.83 0.39 0.14
N ASP A 10 2.73 0.32 1.11
CA ASP A 10 4.17 0.22 0.89
C ASP A 10 4.51 -1.20 0.42
N ALA A 11 4.67 -1.38 -0.88
CA ALA A 11 4.93 -2.71 -1.42
C ALA A 11 6.29 -3.26 -1.00
N ALA A 12 7.31 -2.41 -0.85
CA ALA A 12 8.64 -2.85 -0.46
C ALA A 12 8.62 -3.42 0.97
N ASN A 13 7.94 -2.72 1.88
CA ASN A 13 7.79 -3.18 3.26
C ASN A 13 6.90 -4.42 3.36
N VAL A 14 5.79 -4.48 2.61
CA VAL A 14 4.89 -5.65 2.60
C VAL A 14 5.54 -6.87 1.96
N VAL A 15 6.25 -6.74 0.85
CA VAL A 15 6.99 -7.87 0.27
C VAL A 15 8.14 -8.27 1.17
N GLY A 16 8.90 -7.29 1.67
CA GLY A 16 10.11 -7.50 2.48
C GLY A 16 9.87 -8.16 3.83
N SER A 17 8.64 -8.14 4.33
CA SER A 17 8.32 -8.66 5.65
C SER A 17 7.99 -10.18 5.67
N ARG A 18 8.08 -10.89 4.54
CA ARG A 18 8.08 -12.37 4.47
C ARG A 18 9.45 -12.91 4.01
N PRO A 19 9.96 -13.99 4.61
CA PRO A 19 11.18 -14.67 4.15
C PRO A 19 10.86 -15.66 3.00
N ASP A 20 10.18 -15.20 1.96
CA ASP A 20 9.70 -16.04 0.85
C ASP A 20 10.65 -16.10 -0.36
N GLY A 21 11.83 -15.49 -0.25
CA GLY A 21 12.79 -15.43 -1.35
C GLY A 21 12.61 -14.23 -2.29
N TRP A 22 11.76 -13.25 -1.97
CA TRP A 22 11.46 -12.07 -2.81
C TRP A 22 12.68 -11.35 -3.39
N TRP A 23 13.82 -11.37 -2.70
CA TRP A 23 15.05 -10.71 -3.16
C TRP A 23 15.58 -11.28 -4.49
N ARG A 24 15.23 -12.54 -4.81
CA ARG A 24 15.59 -13.19 -6.09
C ARG A 24 14.70 -12.77 -7.24
N ASP A 25 13.45 -12.39 -6.96
CA ASP A 25 12.43 -12.03 -7.94
C ASP A 25 11.52 -10.93 -7.38
N ARG A 26 12.03 -9.70 -7.37
CA ARG A 26 11.31 -8.53 -6.87
C ARG A 26 10.09 -8.19 -7.73
N ALA A 27 10.20 -8.37 -9.05
CA ALA A 27 9.12 -8.08 -9.98
C ALA A 27 7.96 -9.06 -9.79
N GLY A 28 8.24 -10.37 -9.73
CA GLY A 28 7.18 -11.35 -9.48
C GLY A 28 6.59 -11.24 -8.07
N ALA A 29 7.39 -10.87 -7.05
CA ALA A 29 6.85 -10.61 -5.71
C ALA A 29 5.85 -9.44 -5.70
N ALA A 30 6.16 -8.35 -6.40
CA ALA A 30 5.23 -7.23 -6.57
C ALA A 30 3.97 -7.64 -7.35
N ALA A 31 4.14 -8.40 -8.45
CA ALA A 31 3.00 -8.89 -9.23
C ALA A 31 2.04 -9.75 -8.40
N ARG A 32 2.58 -10.66 -7.57
CA ARG A 32 1.78 -11.47 -6.65
C ARG A 32 1.04 -10.61 -5.62
N LEU A 33 1.69 -9.62 -5.02
CA LEU A 33 1.04 -8.71 -4.07
C LEU A 33 -0.11 -7.94 -4.73
N VAL A 34 0.12 -7.35 -5.89
CA VAL A 34 -0.93 -6.60 -6.61
C VAL A 34 -2.10 -7.50 -6.98
N GLU A 35 -1.83 -8.73 -7.44
CA GLU A 35 -2.88 -9.68 -7.75
C GLU A 35 -3.70 -10.05 -6.51
N SER A 36 -3.06 -10.28 -5.36
CA SER A 36 -3.79 -10.47 -4.09
C SER A 36 -4.64 -9.27 -3.70
N LEU A 37 -4.13 -8.03 -3.88
CA LEU A 37 -4.90 -6.81 -3.60
C LEU A 37 -6.13 -6.68 -4.51
N ARG A 38 -6.07 -7.13 -5.77
CA ARG A 38 -7.22 -7.17 -6.69
C ARG A 38 -8.33 -8.10 -6.22
N GLN A 39 -7.97 -9.16 -5.50
CA GLN A 39 -8.95 -10.08 -4.90
C GLN A 39 -9.63 -9.46 -3.66
N GLY A 40 -9.08 -8.37 -3.11
CA GLY A 40 -9.66 -7.59 -2.02
C GLY A 40 -9.03 -7.87 -0.65
N VAL A 41 -9.36 -7.00 0.32
CA VAL A 41 -8.81 -7.02 1.69
C VAL A 41 -9.90 -7.13 2.77
N GLY A 42 -11.05 -7.72 2.42
CA GLY A 42 -12.18 -8.00 3.33
C GLY A 42 -13.27 -6.94 3.39
N GLU A 43 -12.94 -5.66 3.14
CA GLU A 43 -13.90 -4.56 3.03
C GLU A 43 -13.49 -3.64 1.85
N PRO A 44 -14.42 -2.85 1.28
CA PRO A 44 -14.10 -2.04 0.10
C PRO A 44 -13.23 -0.84 0.48
N TYR A 45 -12.02 -0.81 -0.09
CA TYR A 45 -11.10 0.34 -0.05
C TYR A 45 -10.85 0.85 -1.46
N ASP A 46 -10.54 2.13 -1.58
CA ASP A 46 -9.77 2.64 -2.71
C ASP A 46 -8.29 2.39 -2.38
N ILE A 47 -7.61 1.56 -3.17
CA ILE A 47 -6.28 1.06 -2.82
C ILE A 47 -5.24 1.73 -3.70
N THR A 48 -4.21 2.32 -3.11
CA THR A 48 -3.01 2.76 -3.83
C THR A 48 -1.80 1.94 -3.37
N VAL A 49 -1.15 1.23 -4.28
CA VAL A 49 0.08 0.47 -4.00
C VAL A 49 1.28 1.14 -4.66
N VAL A 50 2.33 1.39 -3.88
CA VAL A 50 3.54 2.08 -4.35
C VAL A 50 4.65 1.06 -4.60
N LEU A 51 5.12 1.00 -5.84
CA LEU A 51 6.23 0.14 -6.28
C LEU A 51 7.48 0.98 -6.53
N GLU A 52 8.63 0.51 -6.05
CA GLU A 52 9.93 1.17 -6.27
C GLU A 52 10.97 0.23 -6.91
N GLY A 53 12.07 0.81 -7.39
CA GLY A 53 13.22 0.06 -7.88
C GLY A 53 12.86 -1.00 -8.94
N ALA A 54 13.31 -2.23 -8.72
CA ALA A 54 13.07 -3.36 -9.61
C ALA A 54 11.64 -3.93 -9.53
N ALA A 55 10.91 -3.68 -8.44
CA ALA A 55 9.53 -4.14 -8.26
C ALA A 55 8.57 -3.51 -9.30
N ARG A 56 8.87 -2.30 -9.75
CA ARG A 56 8.16 -1.59 -10.85
C ARG A 56 8.03 -2.43 -12.13
N LYS A 57 8.97 -3.35 -12.40
CA LYS A 57 8.90 -4.21 -13.60
C LYS A 57 7.83 -5.30 -13.52
N GLY A 58 7.29 -5.57 -12.33
CA GLY A 58 6.30 -6.63 -12.11
C GLY A 58 4.90 -6.27 -12.61
N VAL A 59 4.53 -5.00 -12.49
CA VAL A 59 3.19 -4.50 -12.85
C VAL A 59 3.31 -3.09 -13.41
N PRO A 60 2.70 -2.77 -14.57
CA PRO A 60 2.67 -1.41 -15.08
C PRO A 60 1.91 -0.47 -14.12
N PRO A 61 2.24 0.84 -14.10
CA PRO A 61 1.43 1.80 -13.37
C PRO A 61 0.07 1.95 -14.04
N GLY A 62 -0.98 2.18 -13.26
CA GLY A 62 -2.35 2.25 -13.76
C GLY A 62 -3.37 2.39 -12.65
N ASP A 63 -4.61 2.66 -13.03
CA ASP A 63 -5.75 2.78 -12.12
C ASP A 63 -6.90 1.94 -12.71
N GLU A 64 -7.20 0.82 -12.06
CA GLU A 64 -8.20 -0.13 -12.52
C GLU A 64 -9.00 -0.66 -11.33
N ALA A 65 -10.33 -0.55 -11.43
CA ALA A 65 -11.28 -1.13 -10.48
C ALA A 65 -11.05 -0.78 -8.99
N GLY A 66 -10.61 0.45 -8.70
CA GLY A 66 -10.33 0.90 -7.33
C GLY A 66 -8.98 0.45 -6.77
N LEU A 67 -8.10 -0.07 -7.64
CA LEU A 67 -6.70 -0.35 -7.33
C LEU A 67 -5.80 0.48 -8.25
N ARG A 68 -5.05 1.39 -7.64
CA ARG A 68 -4.06 2.24 -8.30
C ARG A 68 -2.65 1.75 -8.02
N VAL A 69 -1.88 1.47 -9.07
CA VAL A 69 -0.45 1.14 -9.01
C VAL A 69 0.35 2.40 -9.33
N VAL A 70 1.15 2.86 -8.36
CA VAL A 70 2.04 4.01 -8.50
C VAL A 70 3.48 3.53 -8.54
N HIS A 71 4.24 4.01 -9.51
CA HIS A 71 5.69 3.77 -9.57
C HIS A 71 6.41 4.96 -8.95
N ALA A 72 7.04 4.73 -7.79
CA ALA A 72 7.90 5.72 -7.17
C ALA A 72 9.08 6.02 -8.09
N ALA A 73 9.31 7.28 -8.46
CA ALA A 73 10.41 7.64 -9.36
C ALA A 73 11.77 7.39 -8.70
N ASN A 74 11.88 7.82 -7.43
CA ASN A 74 13.07 7.71 -6.60
C ASN A 74 12.79 6.82 -5.37
N SER A 75 12.22 7.41 -4.32
CA SER A 75 11.93 6.76 -3.04
C SER A 75 10.46 6.36 -2.94
N GLY A 76 10.21 5.11 -2.52
CA GLY A 76 8.86 4.66 -2.14
C GLY A 76 8.24 5.55 -1.07
N ASP A 77 8.99 5.87 -0.01
CA ASP A 77 8.52 6.65 1.14
C ASP A 77 8.05 8.04 0.73
N ASP A 78 8.84 8.75 -0.07
CA ASP A 78 8.49 10.11 -0.52
C ASP A 78 7.23 10.07 -1.39
N THR A 79 7.13 9.06 -2.25
CA THR A 79 5.95 8.87 -3.10
C THR A 79 4.70 8.56 -2.26
N ILE A 80 4.84 7.79 -1.18
CA ILE A 80 3.73 7.50 -0.26
C ILE A 80 3.27 8.78 0.45
N VAL A 81 4.21 9.60 0.94
CA VAL A 81 3.89 10.89 1.56
C VAL A 81 3.16 11.80 0.57
N ASP A 82 3.63 11.90 -0.67
CA ASP A 82 2.99 12.71 -1.72
C ASP A 82 1.56 12.22 -2.02
N VAL A 83 1.33 10.91 -2.07
CA VAL A 83 -0.01 10.31 -2.24
C VAL A 83 -0.93 10.67 -1.08
N VAL A 84 -0.45 10.53 0.16
CA VAL A 84 -1.23 10.84 1.36
C VAL A 84 -1.57 12.33 1.42
N ALA A 85 -0.59 13.21 1.20
CA ALA A 85 -0.78 14.66 1.18
C ALA A 85 -1.80 15.06 0.11
N SER A 86 -1.64 14.57 -1.12
CA SER A 86 -2.57 14.87 -2.23
C SER A 86 -3.99 14.39 -1.94
N ALA A 87 -4.15 13.21 -1.33
CA ALA A 87 -5.46 12.68 -0.97
C ALA A 87 -6.14 13.53 0.13
N ARG A 88 -5.37 14.04 1.10
CA ARG A 88 -5.87 14.95 2.13
C ARG A 88 -6.25 16.32 1.61
N GLU A 89 -5.46 16.87 0.70
CA GLU A 89 -5.78 18.13 0.04
C GLU A 89 -7.06 18.02 -0.79
N ALA A 90 -7.28 16.88 -1.45
CA ALA A 90 -8.49 16.62 -2.23
C ALA A 90 -9.75 16.42 -1.36
N ASP A 91 -9.61 15.76 -0.21
CA ASP A 91 -10.69 15.55 0.76
C ASP A 91 -10.15 15.48 2.19
N ALA A 92 -10.35 16.57 2.93
CA ALA A 92 -9.89 16.72 4.30
C ALA A 92 -10.49 15.66 5.26
N HIS A 93 -11.66 15.11 4.93
CA HIS A 93 -12.36 14.15 5.78
C HIS A 93 -12.16 12.70 5.36
N ARG A 94 -11.42 12.44 4.28
CA ARG A 94 -11.21 11.08 3.77
C ARG A 94 -10.45 10.23 4.77
N GLU A 95 -10.93 9.05 5.12
CA GLU A 95 -10.12 8.14 5.95
C GLU A 95 -8.94 7.60 5.13
N ILE A 96 -7.73 7.69 5.68
CA ILE A 96 -6.50 7.17 5.06
C ILE A 96 -5.81 6.20 6.03
N LEU A 97 -5.49 5.02 5.53
CA LEU A 97 -4.72 3.99 6.23
C LEU A 97 -3.47 3.63 5.41
N VAL A 98 -2.29 3.77 6.01
CA VAL A 98 -1.01 3.42 5.40
C VAL A 98 -0.49 2.10 5.96
N ILE A 99 -0.19 1.14 5.09
CA ILE A 99 0.40 -0.15 5.44
C ILE A 99 1.92 -0.04 5.33
N THR A 100 2.61 0.08 6.47
CA THR A 100 4.07 0.05 6.55
C THR A 100 4.53 -0.27 7.97
N ALA A 101 5.70 -0.91 8.10
CA ALA A 101 6.42 -1.08 9.37
C ALA A 101 7.54 -0.06 9.57
N ASP A 102 7.82 0.80 8.59
CA ASP A 102 8.85 1.84 8.71
C ASP A 102 8.39 2.94 9.68
N ARG A 103 9.21 3.25 10.69
CA ARG A 103 8.85 4.20 11.75
C ARG A 103 8.94 5.65 11.29
N GLU A 104 9.89 5.97 10.42
CA GLU A 104 10.03 7.34 9.92
C GLU A 104 8.92 7.65 8.92
N LEU A 105 8.60 6.71 8.03
CA LEU A 105 7.47 6.88 7.13
C LEU A 105 6.15 7.06 7.90
N ARG A 106 5.91 6.28 8.96
CA ARG A 106 4.74 6.45 9.83
C ARG A 106 4.65 7.87 10.38
N ARG A 107 5.73 8.36 10.98
CA ARG A 107 5.80 9.72 11.51
C ARG A 107 5.43 10.76 10.45
N ARG A 108 5.97 10.62 9.24
CA ARG A 108 5.75 11.57 8.13
C ARG A 108 4.31 11.57 7.62
N VAL A 109 3.66 10.42 7.51
CA VAL A 109 2.27 10.35 7.02
C VAL A 109 1.24 10.74 8.09
N GLU A 110 1.56 10.52 9.37
CA GLU A 110 0.72 10.92 10.50
C GLU A 110 0.64 12.45 10.65
N GLU A 111 1.62 13.21 10.14
CA GLU A 111 1.54 14.68 10.00
C GLU A 111 0.38 15.14 9.09
N PHE A 112 -0.17 14.23 8.27
CA PHE A 112 -1.33 14.44 7.40
C PHE A 112 -2.58 13.71 7.92
N ASP A 113 -2.68 13.46 9.22
CA ASP A 113 -3.80 12.76 9.87
C ASP A 113 -4.07 11.34 9.28
N ALA A 114 -3.07 10.71 8.66
CA ALA A 114 -3.21 9.33 8.20
C ALA A 114 -3.01 8.36 9.36
N ARG A 115 -3.80 7.27 9.39
CA ARG A 115 -3.56 6.15 10.31
C ARG A 115 -2.53 5.21 9.71
N THR A 116 -1.81 4.48 10.55
CA THR A 116 -0.81 3.51 10.11
C THR A 116 -1.05 2.13 10.72
N THR A 117 -0.75 1.07 9.97
CA THR A 117 -0.68 -0.30 10.50
C THR A 117 0.41 -1.11 9.79
N GLY A 118 0.77 -2.25 10.35
CA GLY A 118 1.87 -3.09 9.84
C GLY A 118 1.45 -4.06 8.72
N PRO A 119 2.42 -4.63 7.99
CA PRO A 119 2.16 -5.62 6.94
C PRO A 119 1.38 -6.85 7.39
N SER A 120 1.50 -7.27 8.67
CA SER A 120 0.78 -8.43 9.19
C SER A 120 -0.75 -8.28 9.08
N TRP A 121 -1.28 -7.09 9.37
CA TRP A 121 -2.70 -6.78 9.24
C TRP A 121 -3.23 -6.99 7.82
N LEU A 122 -2.42 -6.58 6.82
CA LEU A 122 -2.78 -6.73 5.41
C LEU A 122 -2.73 -8.21 5.01
N ARG A 123 -1.69 -8.92 5.45
CA ARG A 123 -1.54 -10.35 5.12
C ARG A 123 -2.64 -11.21 5.68
N GLU A 124 -3.03 -10.99 6.94
CA GLU A 124 -4.14 -11.73 7.54
C GLU A 124 -5.40 -11.62 6.66
N ARG A 125 -5.68 -10.43 6.15
CA ARG A 125 -6.80 -10.20 5.22
C ARG A 125 -6.61 -10.87 3.85
N LEU A 126 -5.42 -10.78 3.27
CA LEU A 126 -5.11 -11.41 1.98
C LEU A 126 -5.11 -12.95 2.05
N ASP A 127 -4.69 -13.51 3.19
CA ASP A 127 -4.63 -14.95 3.44
C ASP A 127 -5.98 -15.50 3.96
N GLY A 128 -7.00 -14.65 4.11
CA GLY A 128 -8.33 -15.03 4.60
C GLY A 128 -8.37 -15.42 6.09
N THR A 129 -7.37 -15.00 6.86
CA THR A 129 -7.30 -15.23 8.31
C THR A 129 -7.93 -14.04 9.02
N THR A 130 -8.94 -14.27 9.88
CA THR A 130 -9.57 -13.19 10.65
C THR A 130 -8.50 -12.48 11.49
N PRO A 131 -8.39 -11.14 11.41
CA PRO A 131 -7.42 -10.39 12.22
C PRO A 131 -7.71 -10.62 13.70
N SER A 132 -6.67 -10.93 14.49
CA SER A 132 -6.81 -10.91 15.95
C SER A 132 -7.05 -9.45 16.37
N ALA A 133 -8.22 -9.21 16.98
CA ALA A 133 -8.65 -7.91 17.46
C ALA A 133 -7.78 -7.39 18.61
#